data_AF-A0A8A7KAR5-F1
#
_entry.id   AF-A0A8A7KAR5-F1
#
_cell.length_a   1.000
_cell.length_b   1.000
_cell.length_c   1.000
_cell.angle_alpha   90.00
_cell.angle_beta   90.00
_cell.angle_gamma   90.00
#
_symmetry.space_group_name_H-M   'P 1'
#
loop_
_entity.id
_entity.type
_entity.pdbx_description
1 polymer ?
#
loop_
_entity_poly.entity_id
_entity_poly.type
_entity_poly.pdbx_seq_one_letter_code
_entity_poly.pdbx_strand_id
1 'polypeptide(L)'
;MKRIIVLMMVFILFIPFFVRADGFKDVSADHWAYQSVKKLVDAGLLSLHEDGTFRGQDKVSRYQLAEILARMLEGLNSAGTKVNKEDMNLIRKLSVEFQDELVDLAVRGDAFQEQIEKLQKKNIIQDEFMTEIKDVDIAGLNNSVKKVDVRVSNLENDVSKIIDNIIKIKTLEEELQDLRTKMAELEGDMNERLSRLEDMKLQSTNDTIQQLKDNISVNQARINSLQREVNSLKGEITDKNSEIKELESKKNNSDKTIYAIGGIALLLLLVAN
;
A
#
# COMPACT_ATOMS: atom_id res chain seq x y z
N MET A 1 19.11 84.77 -43.53
CA MET A 1 18.14 85.11 -42.47
C MET A 1 16.71 85.36 -42.98
N LYS A 2 16.49 86.05 -44.11
CA LYS A 2 15.13 86.36 -44.61
C LYS A 2 14.26 85.14 -45.03
N ARG A 3 14.87 84.04 -45.47
CA ARG A 3 14.15 82.80 -45.86
C ARG A 3 13.72 81.91 -44.67
N ILE A 4 14.39 82.03 -43.53
CA ILE A 4 14.05 81.30 -42.29
C ILE A 4 12.87 81.99 -41.59
N ILE A 5 12.81 83.33 -41.65
CA ILE A 5 11.69 84.10 -41.09
C ILE A 5 10.37 83.80 -41.82
N VAL A 6 10.40 83.60 -43.14
CA VAL A 6 9.21 83.24 -43.92
C VAL A 6 8.73 81.83 -43.59
N LEU A 7 9.64 80.87 -43.37
CA LEU A 7 9.28 79.51 -42.96
C LEU A 7 8.69 79.48 -41.54
N MET A 8 9.18 80.32 -40.62
CA MET A 8 8.66 80.41 -39.26
C MET A 8 7.29 81.14 -39.21
N MET A 9 7.07 82.11 -40.09
CA MET A 9 5.81 82.85 -40.19
C MET A 9 4.67 82.01 -40.80
N VAL A 10 4.99 81.05 -41.68
CA VAL A 10 4.02 80.09 -42.21
C VAL A 10 3.66 79.00 -41.18
N PHE A 11 4.58 78.67 -40.27
CA PHE A 11 4.34 77.68 -39.20
C PHE A 11 3.44 78.22 -38.07
N ILE A 12 3.45 79.54 -37.82
CA ILE A 12 2.56 80.20 -36.84
C ILE A 12 1.11 80.28 -37.33
N LEU A 13 0.87 80.21 -38.66
CA LEU A 13 -0.48 80.17 -39.24
C LEU A 13 -1.15 78.79 -39.18
N PHE A 14 -0.42 77.74 -38.76
CA PHE A 14 -0.90 76.36 -38.62
C PHE A 14 -0.79 75.82 -37.19
N ILE A 15 -0.68 76.70 -36.19
CA ILE A 15 -0.99 76.31 -34.82
C ILE A 15 -2.51 76.26 -34.75
N PRO A 16 -3.18 75.08 -34.63
CA PRO A 16 -4.57 75.08 -34.23
C PRO A 16 -4.61 75.78 -32.88
N PHE A 17 -5.10 77.01 -32.88
CA PHE A 17 -5.63 77.63 -31.69
C PHE A 17 -6.69 76.64 -31.23
N PHE A 18 -6.36 75.79 -30.25
CA PHE A 18 -7.37 75.23 -29.38
C PHE A 18 -7.96 76.45 -28.67
N VAL A 19 -8.92 77.09 -29.34
CA VAL A 19 -9.95 77.84 -28.66
C VAL A 19 -10.54 76.80 -27.72
N ARG A 20 -10.19 76.89 -26.43
CA ARG A 20 -11.03 76.28 -25.41
C ARG A 20 -12.38 76.93 -25.66
N ALA A 21 -13.29 76.18 -26.27
CA ALA A 21 -14.65 76.62 -26.46
C ALA A 21 -15.16 76.94 -25.05
N ASP A 22 -15.27 78.23 -24.78
CA ASP A 22 -15.75 78.79 -23.51
C ASP A 22 -17.28 78.67 -23.49
N GLY A 23 -17.71 77.41 -23.56
CA GLY A 23 -19.07 76.99 -23.80
C GLY A 23 -19.30 75.59 -23.26
N PHE A 24 -20.53 75.36 -22.82
CA PHE A 24 -20.93 74.12 -22.17
C PHE A 24 -21.09 73.02 -23.21
N LYS A 25 -20.55 71.83 -22.96
CA LYS A 25 -20.64 70.70 -23.90
C LYS A 25 -22.08 70.26 -24.20
N ASP A 26 -22.99 70.56 -23.29
CA ASP A 26 -24.39 70.10 -23.29
C ASP A 26 -25.41 71.24 -23.40
N VAL A 27 -24.97 72.51 -23.46
CA VAL A 27 -25.87 73.66 -23.65
C VAL A 27 -25.42 74.44 -24.88
N SER A 28 -26.23 74.39 -25.94
CA SER A 28 -25.98 75.15 -27.17
C SER A 28 -25.94 76.67 -26.90
N ALA A 29 -25.12 77.42 -27.64
CA ALA A 29 -25.00 78.87 -27.51
C ALA A 29 -26.33 79.62 -27.73
N ASP A 30 -27.22 79.06 -28.55
CA ASP A 30 -28.55 79.61 -28.84
C ASP A 30 -29.63 79.16 -27.81
N HIS A 31 -29.25 78.35 -26.82
CA HIS A 31 -30.18 77.89 -25.79
C HIS A 31 -30.51 79.02 -24.81
N TRP A 32 -31.78 79.14 -24.43
CA TRP A 32 -32.28 80.23 -23.55
C TRP A 32 -31.50 80.36 -22.23
N ALA A 33 -31.00 79.24 -21.69
CA ALA A 33 -30.24 79.21 -20.44
C ALA A 33 -28.75 79.56 -20.61
N TYR A 34 -28.19 79.52 -21.83
CA TYR A 34 -26.74 79.60 -22.06
C TYR A 34 -26.13 80.87 -21.45
N GLN A 35 -26.73 82.03 -21.73
CA GLN A 35 -26.25 83.33 -21.24
C GLN A 35 -26.33 83.43 -19.71
N SER A 36 -27.38 82.86 -19.10
CA SER A 36 -27.55 82.86 -17.64
C SER A 36 -26.54 81.94 -16.96
N VAL A 37 -26.36 80.72 -17.48
CA VAL A 37 -25.40 79.75 -16.96
C VAL A 37 -23.99 80.31 -17.08
N LYS A 38 -23.65 80.92 -18.23
CA LYS A 38 -22.35 81.57 -18.42
C LYS A 38 -22.06 82.64 -17.38
N LYS A 39 -23.00 83.55 -17.13
CA LYS A 39 -22.83 84.57 -16.08
C LYS A 39 -22.58 83.97 -14.70
N LEU A 40 -23.25 82.88 -14.36
CA LEU A 40 -23.11 82.23 -13.05
C LEU A 40 -21.78 81.47 -12.92
N VAL A 41 -21.31 80.85 -14.00
CA VAL A 41 -19.99 80.18 -14.04
C VAL A 41 -18.86 81.20 -14.02
N ASP A 42 -18.97 82.27 -14.80
CA ASP A 42 -18.00 83.38 -14.82
C ASP A 42 -17.93 84.09 -13.46
N ALA A 43 -19.05 84.14 -12.73
CA ALA A 43 -19.11 84.67 -11.37
C ALA A 43 -18.59 83.69 -10.29
N GLY A 44 -18.18 82.47 -10.67
CA GLY A 44 -17.70 81.44 -9.74
C GLY A 44 -18.79 80.85 -8.83
N LEU A 45 -20.06 81.12 -9.13
CA LEU A 45 -21.22 80.61 -8.36
C LEU A 45 -21.62 79.21 -8.79
N LEU A 46 -21.39 78.84 -10.05
CA LEU A 46 -21.61 77.50 -10.58
C LEU A 46 -20.28 76.92 -11.08
N SER A 47 -20.05 75.65 -10.79
CA SER A 47 -18.92 74.87 -11.31
C SER A 47 -19.43 73.84 -12.31
N LEU A 48 -18.69 73.65 -13.41
CA LEU A 48 -18.98 72.57 -14.37
C LEU A 48 -18.47 71.24 -13.83
N HIS A 49 -19.05 70.15 -14.32
CA HIS A 49 -18.57 68.80 -14.02
C HIS A 49 -17.16 68.59 -14.60
N GLU A 50 -16.42 67.60 -14.11
CA GLU A 50 -15.04 67.31 -14.57
C GLU A 50 -14.96 67.06 -16.09
N ASP A 51 -16.06 66.61 -16.69
CA ASP A 51 -16.19 66.40 -18.13
C ASP A 51 -16.52 67.67 -18.93
N GLY A 52 -16.73 68.82 -18.28
CA GLY A 52 -17.06 70.11 -18.91
C GLY A 52 -18.54 70.33 -19.24
N THR A 53 -19.45 69.56 -18.63
CA THR A 53 -20.91 69.68 -18.81
C THR A 53 -21.58 70.48 -17.68
N PHE A 54 -22.67 71.20 -17.99
CA PHE A 54 -23.52 71.89 -17.01
C PHE A 54 -24.56 70.97 -16.38
N ARG A 55 -25.14 70.06 -17.18
CA ARG A 55 -26.19 69.09 -16.84
C ARG A 55 -27.46 69.72 -16.27
N GLY A 56 -27.96 70.78 -16.92
CA GLY A 56 -29.11 71.56 -16.43
C GLY A 56 -30.45 70.83 -16.33
N GLN A 57 -30.56 69.59 -16.84
CA GLN A 57 -31.74 68.73 -16.70
C GLN A 57 -31.63 67.74 -15.53
N ASP A 58 -30.44 67.63 -14.92
CA ASP A 58 -30.25 66.77 -13.77
C ASP A 58 -30.91 67.40 -12.53
N LYS A 59 -31.36 66.54 -11.61
CA LYS A 59 -31.88 67.00 -10.32
C LYS A 59 -30.74 67.62 -9.53
N VAL A 60 -30.89 68.91 -9.17
CA VAL A 60 -29.96 69.59 -8.28
C VAL A 60 -30.04 68.96 -6.89
N SER A 61 -28.91 68.46 -6.37
CA SER A 61 -28.85 67.97 -5.00
C SER A 61 -28.93 69.14 -4.00
N ARG A 62 -29.47 68.89 -2.81
CA ARG A 62 -29.51 69.92 -1.75
C ARG A 62 -28.11 70.43 -1.41
N TYR A 63 -27.09 69.58 -1.51
CA TYR A 63 -25.68 69.95 -1.36
C TYR A 63 -25.22 70.98 -2.40
N GLN A 64 -25.46 70.72 -3.69
CA GLN A 64 -25.06 71.64 -4.76
C GLN A 64 -25.77 72.99 -4.62
N LEU A 65 -27.05 72.97 -4.25
CA LEU A 65 -27.81 74.21 -3.99
C LEU A 65 -27.21 74.99 -2.82
N ALA A 66 -26.88 74.31 -1.72
CA ALA A 66 -26.30 74.93 -0.54
C ALA A 66 -24.90 75.51 -0.81
N GLU A 67 -24.08 74.84 -1.62
CA GLU A 67 -22.78 75.36 -2.07
C GLU A 67 -22.93 76.65 -2.88
N ILE A 68 -23.86 76.69 -3.84
CA ILE A 68 -24.15 77.88 -4.65
C ILE A 68 -24.61 79.05 -3.76
N LEU A 69 -25.51 78.77 -2.80
CA LEU A 69 -26.03 79.77 -1.86
C LEU A 69 -24.92 80.31 -0.93
N ALA A 70 -24.03 79.45 -0.45
CA ALA A 70 -22.89 79.86 0.39
C ALA A 70 -21.94 80.80 -0.37
N ARG A 71 -21.57 80.42 -1.59
CA ARG A 71 -20.72 81.24 -2.48
C ARG A 71 -21.40 82.56 -2.84
N MET A 72 -22.72 82.55 -3.06
CA MET A 72 -23.51 83.75 -3.33
C MET A 72 -23.51 84.71 -2.14
N LEU A 73 -23.73 84.21 -0.92
CA LEU A 73 -23.68 85.03 0.29
C LEU A 73 -22.30 85.65 0.54
N GLU A 74 -21.24 84.89 0.32
CA GLU A 74 -19.87 85.39 0.44
C GLU A 74 -19.57 86.50 -0.58
N GLY A 75 -20.00 86.32 -1.83
CA GLY A 75 -19.87 87.33 -2.88
C GLY A 75 -20.67 88.60 -2.61
N LEU A 76 -21.88 88.48 -2.04
CA LEU A 76 -22.74 89.60 -1.67
C LEU A 76 -22.24 90.40 -0.46
N ASN A 77 -21.54 89.76 0.48
CA ASN A 77 -20.90 90.45 1.60
C ASN A 77 -19.65 91.24 1.14
N SER A 78 -19.02 90.82 0.05
CA SER A 78 -17.77 91.38 -0.47
C SER A 78 -17.98 92.52 -1.49
N ALA A 79 -19.05 92.43 -2.29
CA ALA A 79 -19.45 93.48 -3.22
C ALA A 79 -20.63 94.26 -2.62
N GLY A 80 -20.42 95.53 -2.24
CA GLY A 80 -21.42 96.42 -1.62
C GLY A 80 -22.61 96.82 -2.52
N THR A 81 -23.18 95.85 -3.22
CA THR A 81 -24.28 95.98 -4.17
C THR A 81 -25.61 96.14 -3.43
N LYS A 82 -26.47 97.06 -3.88
CA LYS A 82 -27.83 97.25 -3.36
C LYS A 82 -28.70 96.04 -3.75
N VAL A 83 -28.67 95.00 -2.95
CA VAL A 83 -29.61 93.87 -3.07
C VAL A 83 -30.93 94.24 -2.40
N ASN A 84 -32.05 93.84 -3.00
CA ASN A 84 -33.37 94.03 -2.41
C ASN A 84 -33.43 93.35 -1.03
N LYS A 85 -34.02 94.03 -0.04
CA LYS A 85 -34.10 93.52 1.34
C LYS A 85 -34.91 92.21 1.42
N GLU A 86 -35.87 92.04 0.52
CA GLU A 86 -36.70 90.83 0.41
C GLU A 86 -35.87 89.63 -0.04
N ASP A 87 -35.05 89.79 -1.08
CA ASP A 87 -34.16 88.73 -1.58
C ASP A 87 -33.11 88.35 -0.53
N MET A 88 -32.57 89.33 0.19
CA MET A 88 -31.65 89.08 1.30
C MET A 88 -32.30 88.30 2.46
N ASN A 89 -33.58 88.52 2.72
CA ASN A 89 -34.31 87.76 3.74
C ASN A 89 -34.62 86.35 3.28
N LEU A 90 -34.94 86.16 1.99
CA LEU A 90 -35.15 84.83 1.41
C LEU A 90 -33.85 84.01 1.41
N ILE A 91 -32.73 84.61 0.99
CA ILE A 91 -31.42 83.95 1.00
C ILE A 91 -31.03 83.59 2.45
N ARG A 92 -31.19 84.51 3.42
CA ARG A 92 -30.95 84.18 4.84
C ARG A 92 -31.83 83.04 5.33
N LYS A 93 -33.12 83.04 4.99
CA LYS A 93 -34.04 81.97 5.38
C LYS A 93 -33.59 80.61 4.82
N LEU A 94 -33.25 80.56 3.54
CA LEU A 94 -32.73 79.35 2.90
C LEU A 94 -31.41 78.91 3.55
N SER A 95 -30.50 79.83 3.84
CA SER A 95 -29.22 79.50 4.49
C SER A 95 -29.38 78.95 5.90
N VAL A 96 -30.38 79.43 6.67
CA VAL A 96 -30.71 78.83 7.97
C VAL A 96 -31.32 77.44 7.80
N GLU A 97 -32.20 77.26 6.81
CA GLU A 97 -32.86 75.97 6.54
C GLU A 97 -31.88 74.88 6.05
N PHE A 98 -30.83 75.27 5.31
CA PHE A 98 -29.79 74.36 4.83
C PHE A 98 -28.60 74.18 5.79
N GLN A 99 -28.51 74.96 6.86
CA GLN A 99 -27.39 74.89 7.80
C GLN A 99 -27.30 73.52 8.48
N ASP A 100 -28.43 73.01 8.98
CA ASP A 100 -28.48 71.71 9.68
C ASP A 100 -28.18 70.54 8.72
N GLU A 101 -28.63 70.62 7.46
CA GLU A 101 -28.35 69.60 6.44
C GLU A 101 -26.87 69.58 6.03
N LEU A 102 -26.22 70.74 5.94
CA LEU A 102 -24.78 70.82 5.67
C LEU A 102 -23.94 70.26 6.82
N VAL A 103 -24.38 70.47 8.07
CA VAL A 103 -23.74 69.87 9.25
C VAL A 103 -23.90 68.35 9.22
N ASP A 104 -25.10 67.82 8.94
CA ASP A 104 -25.32 66.38 8.80
C ASP A 104 -24.47 65.77 7.67
N LEU A 105 -24.36 66.47 6.54
CA LEU A 105 -23.52 66.00 5.43
C LEU A 105 -22.03 65.99 5.79
N ALA A 106 -21.54 66.98 6.54
CA ALA A 106 -20.17 67.00 7.02
C ALA A 106 -19.89 65.80 7.94
N VAL A 107 -20.78 65.53 8.90
CA VAL A 107 -20.72 64.36 9.79
C VAL A 107 -20.74 63.05 8.99
N ARG A 108 -21.59 62.97 7.96
CA ARG A 108 -21.64 61.81 7.06
C ARG A 108 -20.37 61.67 6.22
N GLY A 109 -19.76 62.78 5.80
CA GLY A 109 -18.46 62.83 5.13
C GLY A 109 -17.36 62.25 6.00
N ASP A 110 -17.29 62.65 7.26
CA ASP A 110 -16.34 62.11 8.24
C ASP A 110 -16.56 60.61 8.48
N ALA A 111 -17.82 60.18 8.60
CA ALA A 111 -18.16 58.77 8.77
C ALA A 111 -17.79 57.92 7.53
N PHE A 112 -17.94 58.47 6.32
CA PHE A 112 -17.48 57.82 5.09
C PHE A 112 -15.95 57.76 5.04
N GLN A 113 -15.26 58.83 5.41
CA GLN A 113 -13.80 58.85 5.46
C GLN A 113 -13.27 57.79 6.44
N GLU A 114 -13.88 57.66 7.61
CA GLU A 114 -13.54 56.62 8.58
C GLU A 114 -13.74 55.20 8.02
N GLN A 115 -14.81 54.98 7.24
CA GLN A 115 -15.03 53.69 6.57
C GLN A 115 -13.98 53.42 5.50
N ILE A 116 -13.58 54.43 4.71
CA ILE A 116 -12.51 54.30 3.73
C ILE A 116 -11.19 53.94 4.42
N GLU A 117 -10.86 54.58 5.53
CA GLU A 117 -9.65 54.25 6.29
C GLU A 117 -9.67 52.82 6.86
N LYS A 118 -10.81 52.37 7.39
CA LYS A 118 -10.99 50.99 7.86
C LYS A 118 -10.80 49.98 6.73
N LEU A 119 -11.38 50.25 5.56
CA LEU A 119 -11.24 49.40 4.37
C LEU A 119 -9.79 49.36 3.87
N GLN A 120 -9.12 50.50 3.82
CA GLN A 120 -7.70 50.56 3.43
C GLN A 120 -6.82 49.75 4.38
N LYS A 121 -7.00 49.90 5.70
CA LYS A 121 -6.28 49.09 6.70
C LYS A 121 -6.52 47.60 6.50
N LYS A 122 -7.76 47.18 6.27
CA LYS A 122 -8.10 45.77 5.99
C LYS A 122 -7.39 45.26 4.72
N ASN A 123 -7.33 46.08 3.67
CA ASN A 123 -6.68 45.70 2.43
C ASN A 123 -5.16 45.56 2.60
N ILE A 124 -4.52 46.48 3.35
CA ILE A 124 -3.09 46.39 3.67
C ILE A 124 -2.76 45.09 4.42
N ILE A 125 -3.55 44.76 5.44
CA ILE A 125 -3.37 43.50 6.20
C ILE A 125 -3.54 42.28 5.28
N GLN A 126 -4.50 42.33 4.36
CA GLN A 126 -4.72 41.26 3.39
C GLN A 126 -3.53 41.12 2.43
N ASP A 127 -2.98 42.23 1.93
CA ASP A 127 -1.82 42.23 1.04
C ASP A 127 -0.55 41.71 1.75
N GLU A 128 -0.36 42.04 3.03
CA GLU A 128 0.72 41.53 3.86
C GLU A 128 0.59 40.00 4.03
N PHE A 129 -0.60 39.50 4.37
CA PHE A 129 -0.89 38.07 4.47
C PHE A 129 -0.68 37.34 3.12
N MET A 130 -1.10 37.95 2.01
CA MET A 130 -0.88 37.38 0.67
C MET A 130 0.59 37.34 0.27
N THR A 131 1.42 38.23 0.81
CA THR A 131 2.88 38.23 0.59
C THR A 131 3.51 37.07 1.36
N GLU A 132 3.11 36.88 2.62
CA GLU A 132 3.55 35.73 3.44
C GLU A 132 3.18 34.38 2.81
N ILE A 133 1.97 34.26 2.23
CA ILE A 133 1.57 33.04 1.51
C ILE A 133 2.40 32.79 0.24
N LYS A 134 2.85 33.83 -0.46
CA LYS A 134 3.69 33.68 -1.66
C LYS A 134 5.09 33.16 -1.34
N ASP A 135 5.60 33.47 -0.15
CA ASP A 135 6.90 32.97 0.32
C ASP A 135 6.85 31.49 0.73
N VAL A 136 5.64 30.92 0.88
CA VAL A 136 5.48 29.46 1.00
C VAL A 136 5.84 28.81 -0.33
N ASP A 137 6.90 28.01 -0.36
CA ASP A 137 7.33 27.23 -1.52
C ASP A 137 6.37 26.06 -1.81
N ILE A 138 5.18 26.41 -2.32
CA ILE A 138 4.14 25.47 -2.73
C ILE A 138 4.66 24.55 -3.85
N ALA A 139 5.55 25.04 -4.71
CA ALA A 139 6.13 24.27 -5.79
C ALA A 139 7.07 23.16 -5.26
N GLY A 140 7.93 23.48 -4.30
CA GLY A 140 8.79 22.51 -3.61
C GLY A 140 8.00 21.49 -2.81
N LEU A 141 6.92 21.92 -2.13
CA LEU A 141 6.02 21.01 -1.44
C LEU A 141 5.33 20.05 -2.42
N ASN A 142 4.79 20.54 -3.54
CA ASN A 142 4.15 19.72 -4.56
C ASN A 142 5.12 18.68 -5.16
N ASN A 143 6.37 19.06 -5.41
CA ASN A 143 7.40 18.12 -5.88
C ASN A 143 7.73 17.05 -4.83
N SER A 144 7.74 17.43 -3.55
CA SER A 144 7.94 16.49 -2.44
C SER A 144 6.78 15.51 -2.33
N VAL A 145 5.54 15.98 -2.46
CA VAL A 145 4.32 15.14 -2.50
C VAL A 145 4.39 14.15 -3.67
N LYS A 146 4.70 14.60 -4.89
CA LYS A 146 4.89 13.71 -6.05
C LYS A 146 5.94 12.62 -5.82
N LYS A 147 7.04 12.96 -5.15
CA LYS A 147 8.08 11.99 -4.80
C LYS A 147 7.57 10.96 -3.79
N VAL A 148 6.75 11.39 -2.83
CA VAL A 148 6.08 10.50 -1.87
C VAL A 148 5.12 9.57 -2.61
N ASP A 149 4.29 10.08 -3.52
CA ASP A 149 3.36 9.26 -4.32
C ASP A 149 4.10 8.16 -5.09
N VAL A 150 5.19 8.49 -5.78
CA VAL A 150 6.01 7.50 -6.50
C VAL A 150 6.57 6.44 -5.54
N ARG A 151 7.05 6.84 -4.35
CA ARG A 151 7.54 5.89 -3.34
C ARG A 151 6.42 4.99 -2.83
N VAL A 152 5.23 5.52 -2.61
CA VAL A 152 4.04 4.76 -2.20
C VAL A 152 3.68 3.73 -3.27
N SER A 153 3.60 4.13 -4.54
CA SER A 153 3.30 3.17 -5.63
C SER A 153 4.35 2.06 -5.77
N ASN A 154 5.63 2.37 -5.55
CA ASN A 154 6.68 1.34 -5.54
C ASN A 154 6.52 0.37 -4.35
N LEU A 155 6.19 0.89 -3.17
CA LEU A 155 5.92 0.06 -1.99
C LEU A 155 4.70 -0.83 -2.20
N GLU A 156 3.62 -0.32 -2.80
CA GLU A 156 2.44 -1.13 -3.15
C GLU A 156 2.80 -2.31 -4.06
N ASN A 157 3.64 -2.07 -5.07
CA ASN A 157 4.13 -3.13 -5.95
C ASN A 157 4.97 -4.18 -5.21
N ASP A 158 5.85 -3.77 -4.31
CA ASP A 158 6.67 -4.70 -3.53
C ASP A 158 5.84 -5.49 -2.52
N VAL A 159 4.84 -4.86 -1.89
CA VAL A 159 3.84 -5.55 -1.05
C VAL A 159 3.09 -6.61 -1.85
N SER A 160 2.70 -6.31 -3.10
CA SER A 160 2.04 -7.30 -3.98
C SER A 160 2.93 -8.52 -4.22
N LYS A 161 4.22 -8.35 -4.52
CA LYS A 161 5.17 -9.46 -4.70
C LYS A 161 5.35 -10.28 -3.43
N ILE A 162 5.36 -9.62 -2.26
CA ILE A 162 5.44 -10.29 -0.96
C ILE A 162 4.20 -11.16 -0.74
N ILE A 163 3.01 -10.64 -1.05
CA ILE A 163 1.75 -11.41 -0.96
C ILE A 163 1.80 -12.66 -1.85
N ASP A 164 2.26 -12.53 -3.10
CA ASP A 164 2.41 -13.67 -4.01
C ASP A 164 3.36 -14.74 -3.46
N ASN A 165 4.47 -14.31 -2.84
CA ASN A 165 5.43 -15.22 -2.21
C ASN A 165 4.85 -15.90 -0.97
N ILE A 166 4.06 -15.20 -0.15
CA ILE A 166 3.37 -15.78 1.01
C ILE A 166 2.40 -16.88 0.55
N ILE A 167 1.65 -16.65 -0.54
CA ILE A 167 0.75 -17.66 -1.11
C ILE A 167 1.54 -18.91 -1.53
N LYS A 168 2.66 -18.74 -2.25
CA LYS A 168 3.52 -19.86 -2.66
C LYS A 168 4.07 -20.64 -1.47
N ILE A 169 4.54 -19.95 -0.42
CA ILE A 169 5.05 -20.59 0.79
C ILE A 169 3.95 -21.42 1.46
N LYS A 170 2.73 -20.86 1.58
CA LYS A 170 1.60 -21.58 2.16
C LYS A 170 1.29 -22.87 1.40
N THR A 171 1.26 -22.82 0.06
CA THR A 171 1.06 -24.03 -0.76
C THR A 171 2.16 -25.06 -0.53
N LEU A 172 3.43 -24.64 -0.46
CA LEU A 172 4.55 -25.54 -0.18
C LEU A 172 4.47 -26.15 1.24
N GLU A 173 3.98 -25.40 2.23
CA GLU A 173 3.77 -25.92 3.59
C GLU A 173 2.69 -27.01 3.62
N GLU A 174 1.60 -26.84 2.87
CA GLU A 174 0.55 -27.84 2.72
C GLU A 174 1.09 -29.13 2.04
N GLU A 175 1.87 -28.99 0.97
CA GLU A 175 2.52 -30.12 0.30
C GLU A 175 3.52 -30.86 1.22
N LEU A 176 4.29 -30.14 2.02
CA LEU A 176 5.22 -30.72 2.99
C LEU A 176 4.49 -31.50 4.10
N GLN A 177 3.32 -31.02 4.53
CA GLN A 177 2.51 -31.72 5.52
C GLN A 177 1.95 -33.04 4.98
N ASP A 178 1.46 -33.05 3.74
CA ASP A 178 1.01 -34.28 3.06
C ASP A 178 2.17 -35.29 2.93
N LEU A 179 3.34 -34.82 2.49
CA LEU A 179 4.51 -35.68 2.36
C LEU A 179 4.96 -36.28 3.70
N ARG A 180 4.93 -35.50 4.78
CA ARG A 180 5.22 -36.00 6.13
C ARG A 180 4.25 -37.09 6.57
N THR A 181 2.96 -36.92 6.27
CA THR A 181 1.93 -37.91 6.60
C THR A 181 2.17 -39.21 5.84
N LYS A 182 2.45 -39.12 4.53
CA LYS A 182 2.80 -40.28 3.70
C LYS A 182 4.07 -41.00 4.17
N MET A 183 5.08 -40.26 4.63
CA MET A 183 6.29 -40.87 5.19
C MET A 183 6.00 -41.63 6.49
N ALA A 184 5.18 -41.07 7.38
CA ALA A 184 4.79 -41.75 8.62
C ALA A 184 4.00 -43.04 8.35
N GLU A 185 3.10 -43.02 7.37
CA GLU A 185 2.38 -44.22 6.93
C GLU A 185 3.33 -45.28 6.36
N LEU A 186 4.29 -44.87 5.53
CA LEU A 186 5.29 -45.78 4.95
C LEU A 186 6.21 -46.39 6.00
N GLU A 187 6.65 -45.61 6.99
CA GLU A 187 7.41 -46.10 8.14
C GLU A 187 6.60 -47.13 8.94
N GLY A 188 5.29 -46.89 9.11
CA GLY A 188 4.36 -47.84 9.70
C GLY A 188 4.31 -49.18 8.94
N ASP A 189 4.05 -49.15 7.63
CA ASP A 189 4.00 -50.36 6.78
C ASP A 189 5.34 -51.10 6.79
N MET A 190 6.45 -50.38 6.75
CA MET A 190 7.78 -51.00 6.80
C MET A 190 8.05 -51.73 8.12
N ASN A 191 7.66 -51.13 9.25
CA ASN A 191 7.78 -51.77 10.56
C ASN A 191 6.89 -53.01 10.68
N GLU A 192 5.66 -52.96 10.15
CA GLU A 192 4.78 -54.13 10.12
C GLU A 192 5.36 -55.26 9.26
N ARG A 193 5.87 -54.94 8.06
CA ARG A 193 6.54 -55.92 7.19
C ARG A 193 7.78 -56.53 7.84
N LEU A 194 8.56 -55.74 8.59
CA LEU A 194 9.72 -56.24 9.30
C LEU A 194 9.31 -57.27 10.36
N SER A 195 8.29 -56.97 11.17
CA SER A 195 7.74 -57.91 12.16
C SER A 195 7.27 -59.20 11.51
N ARG A 196 6.50 -59.10 10.40
CA ARG A 196 6.03 -60.29 9.66
C ARG A 196 7.18 -61.15 9.13
N LEU A 197 8.27 -60.53 8.68
CA LEU A 197 9.44 -61.25 8.18
C LEU A 197 10.17 -62.02 9.30
N GLU A 198 10.28 -61.41 10.47
CA GLU A 198 10.87 -62.04 11.66
C GLU A 198 10.05 -63.27 12.09
N ASP A 199 8.73 -63.12 12.16
CA ASP A 199 7.81 -64.21 12.51
C ASP A 199 7.89 -65.39 11.52
N MET A 200 7.92 -65.10 10.21
CA MET A 200 8.04 -66.14 9.18
C MET A 200 9.35 -66.94 9.28
N LYS A 201 10.48 -66.26 9.54
CA LYS A 201 11.78 -66.94 9.71
C LYS A 201 11.79 -67.81 10.95
N LEU A 202 11.20 -67.33 12.05
CA LEU A 202 11.10 -68.08 13.29
C LEU A 202 10.26 -69.35 13.09
N GLN A 203 9.11 -69.22 12.43
CA GLN A 203 8.22 -70.34 12.13
C GLN A 203 8.91 -71.40 11.27
N SER A 204 9.53 -71.00 10.15
CA SER A 204 10.22 -71.95 9.26
C SER A 204 11.38 -72.68 9.96
N THR A 205 12.12 -71.97 10.83
CA THR A 205 13.18 -72.57 11.65
C THR A 205 12.58 -73.58 12.63
N ASN A 206 11.48 -73.23 13.28
CA ASN A 206 10.80 -74.10 14.24
C ASN A 206 10.24 -75.37 13.57
N ASP A 207 9.66 -75.24 12.38
CA ASP A 207 9.17 -76.37 11.57
C ASP A 207 10.32 -77.33 11.21
N THR A 208 11.47 -76.78 10.79
CA THR A 208 12.67 -77.57 10.48
C THR A 208 13.21 -78.30 11.72
N ILE A 209 13.25 -77.61 12.87
CA ILE A 209 13.64 -78.22 14.16
C ILE A 209 12.68 -79.36 14.51
N GLN A 210 11.37 -79.18 14.30
CA GLN A 210 10.38 -80.21 14.60
C GLN A 210 10.56 -81.44 13.70
N GLN A 211 10.75 -81.23 12.39
CA GLN A 211 11.06 -82.33 11.46
C GLN A 211 12.33 -83.09 11.85
N LEU A 212 13.39 -82.38 12.26
CA LEU A 212 14.62 -83.01 12.74
C LEU A 212 14.40 -83.81 14.02
N LYS A 213 13.62 -83.29 14.97
CA LYS A 213 13.24 -84.01 16.20
C LYS A 213 12.49 -85.32 15.87
N ASP A 214 11.54 -85.26 14.96
CA ASP A 214 10.76 -86.43 14.54
C ASP A 214 11.67 -87.48 13.87
N ASN A 215 12.57 -87.04 12.98
CA ASN A 215 13.56 -87.91 12.33
C ASN A 215 14.53 -88.56 13.33
N ILE A 216 15.00 -87.81 14.33
CA ILE A 216 15.85 -88.35 15.41
C ILE A 216 15.09 -89.42 16.19
N SER A 217 13.81 -89.19 16.51
CA SER A 217 12.96 -90.16 17.20
C SER A 217 12.82 -91.47 16.40
N VAL A 218 12.54 -91.36 15.09
CA VAL A 218 12.47 -92.52 14.18
C VAL A 218 13.80 -93.26 14.12
N ASN A 219 14.92 -92.54 13.96
CA ASN A 219 16.24 -93.15 13.91
C ASN A 219 16.62 -93.81 15.25
N GLN A 220 16.25 -93.22 16.38
CA GLN A 220 16.45 -93.83 17.70
C GLN A 220 15.66 -95.15 17.82
N ALA A 221 14.42 -95.19 17.32
CA ALA A 221 13.63 -96.41 17.28
C ALA A 221 14.28 -97.49 16.39
N ARG A 222 14.82 -97.10 15.23
CA ARG A 222 15.57 -98.00 14.33
C ARG A 222 16.84 -98.53 14.98
N ILE A 223 17.63 -97.67 15.65
CA ILE A 223 18.82 -98.07 16.41
C ILE A 223 18.44 -99.08 17.49
N ASN A 224 17.37 -98.81 18.26
CA ASN A 224 16.90 -99.74 19.28
C ASN A 224 16.46 -101.09 18.68
N SER A 225 15.90 -101.10 17.47
CA SER A 225 15.57 -102.33 16.75
C SER A 225 16.82 -103.09 16.32
N LEU A 226 17.78 -102.42 15.69
CA LEU A 226 19.05 -103.01 15.27
C LEU A 226 19.86 -103.53 16.46
N GLN A 227 19.87 -102.82 17.59
CA GLN A 227 20.53 -103.26 18.82
C GLN A 227 19.95 -104.60 19.31
N ARG A 228 18.61 -104.76 19.22
CA ARG A 228 17.94 -106.03 19.57
C ARG A 228 18.33 -107.15 18.60
N GLU A 229 18.37 -106.86 17.31
CA GLU A 229 18.77 -107.83 16.28
C GLU A 229 20.23 -108.28 16.44
N VAL A 230 21.17 -107.34 16.66
CA VAL A 230 22.57 -107.63 16.95
C VAL A 230 22.72 -108.50 18.21
N ASN A 231 21.97 -108.20 19.26
CA ASN A 231 21.98 -109.00 20.49
C ASN A 231 21.46 -110.42 20.24
N SER A 232 20.41 -110.58 19.43
CA SER A 232 19.89 -111.89 19.01
C SER A 232 20.94 -112.69 18.25
N LEU A 233 21.52 -112.11 17.21
CA LEU A 233 22.57 -112.76 16.40
C LEU A 233 23.80 -113.13 17.22
N LYS A 234 24.20 -112.29 18.19
CA LYS A 234 25.28 -112.61 19.11
C LYS A 234 24.97 -113.83 19.99
N GLY A 235 23.72 -113.96 20.42
CA GLY A 235 23.21 -115.16 21.11
C GLY A 235 23.35 -116.40 20.23
N GLU A 236 22.81 -116.34 19.00
CA GLU A 236 22.88 -117.45 18.03
C GLU A 236 24.31 -117.89 17.71
N ILE A 237 25.25 -116.95 17.57
CA ILE A 237 26.68 -117.26 17.37
C ILE A 237 27.27 -117.97 18.59
N THR A 238 26.88 -117.56 19.81
CA THR A 238 27.35 -118.18 21.06
C THR A 238 26.86 -119.61 21.18
N ASP A 239 25.59 -119.85 20.84
CA ASP A 239 24.97 -121.18 20.82
C ASP A 239 25.67 -122.08 19.79
N LYS A 240 25.83 -121.61 18.54
CA LYS A 240 26.56 -122.35 17.48
C LYS A 240 28.01 -122.66 17.87
N ASN A 241 28.73 -121.73 18.51
CA ASN A 241 30.09 -121.98 18.96
C ASN A 241 30.16 -123.07 20.04
N SER A 242 29.15 -123.15 20.90
CA SER A 242 29.04 -124.22 21.90
C SER A 242 28.78 -125.57 21.23
N GLU A 243 27.90 -125.60 20.23
CA GLU A 243 27.64 -126.79 19.40
C GLU A 243 28.89 -127.27 18.64
N ILE A 244 29.67 -126.35 18.05
CA ILE A 244 30.95 -126.69 17.40
C ILE A 244 31.94 -127.32 18.39
N LYS A 245 32.11 -126.75 19.58
CA LYS A 245 32.99 -127.33 20.62
C LYS A 245 32.57 -128.74 21.01
N GLU A 246 31.26 -128.99 21.13
CA GLU A 246 30.77 -130.34 21.39
C GLU A 246 31.11 -131.29 20.23
N LEU A 247 30.91 -130.87 18.99
CA LEU A 247 31.26 -131.66 17.81
C LEU A 247 32.76 -131.95 17.71
N GLU A 248 33.62 -130.97 17.99
CA GLU A 248 35.07 -131.15 18.06
C GLU A 248 35.47 -132.15 19.16
N SER A 249 34.83 -132.09 20.33
CA SER A 249 35.07 -133.04 21.42
C SER A 249 34.67 -134.46 21.02
N LYS A 250 33.51 -134.63 20.35
CA LYS A 250 33.02 -135.91 19.83
C LYS A 250 33.96 -136.45 18.75
N LYS A 251 34.42 -135.61 17.83
CA LYS A 251 35.39 -135.97 16.79
C LYS A 251 36.71 -136.43 17.39
N ASN A 252 37.29 -135.67 18.33
CA ASN A 252 38.55 -136.04 18.98
C ASN A 252 38.42 -137.37 19.75
N ASN A 253 37.26 -137.62 20.36
CA ASN A 253 36.99 -138.90 21.01
C ASN A 253 36.88 -140.05 19.99
N SER A 254 36.23 -139.82 18.85
CA SER A 254 36.17 -140.76 17.73
C SER A 254 37.57 -141.04 17.16
N ASP A 255 38.38 -140.02 16.90
CA ASP A 255 39.75 -140.18 16.41
C ASP A 255 40.57 -141.05 17.37
N LYS A 256 40.49 -140.82 18.69
CA LYS A 256 41.10 -141.69 19.71
C LYS A 256 40.62 -143.14 19.63
N THR A 257 39.32 -143.38 19.41
CA THR A 257 38.81 -144.76 19.26
C THR A 257 39.30 -145.42 17.97
N ILE A 258 39.44 -144.68 16.86
CA ILE A 258 39.98 -145.18 15.60
C ILE A 258 41.46 -145.54 15.78
N TYR A 259 42.26 -144.69 16.41
CA TYR A 259 43.67 -145.00 16.74
C TYR A 259 43.79 -146.21 17.66
N ALA A 260 42.89 -146.39 18.63
CA ALA A 260 42.86 -147.56 19.50
C ALA A 260 42.55 -148.85 18.72
N ILE A 261 41.55 -148.82 17.83
CA ILE A 261 41.21 -149.97 16.96
C ILE A 261 42.36 -150.26 15.98
N GLY A 262 42.97 -149.25 15.39
CA GLY A 262 44.14 -149.38 14.51
C GLY A 262 45.35 -149.98 15.25
N GLY A 263 45.59 -149.55 16.50
CA GLY A 263 46.61 -150.14 17.37
C GLY A 263 46.32 -151.59 17.74
N ILE A 264 45.06 -151.93 18.04
CA ILE A 264 44.62 -153.31 18.28
C ILE A 264 44.78 -154.17 17.01
N ALA A 265 44.44 -153.65 15.83
CA ALA A 265 44.63 -154.35 14.57
C ALA A 265 46.12 -154.59 14.26
N LEU A 266 47.00 -153.61 14.57
CA LEU A 266 48.46 -153.77 14.45
C LEU A 266 48.99 -154.82 15.43
N LEU A 267 48.50 -154.84 16.68
CA LEU A 267 48.82 -155.86 17.68
C LEU A 267 48.34 -157.25 17.26
N LEU A 268 47.14 -157.36 16.69
CA LEU A 268 46.61 -158.61 16.15
C LEU A 268 47.42 -159.11 14.94
N LEU A 269 47.91 -158.21 14.10
CA LEU A 269 48.85 -158.53 13.01
C LEU A 269 50.23 -158.98 13.53
N LEU A 270 50.68 -158.48 14.68
CA LEU A 270 51.93 -158.87 15.32
C LEU A 270 51.84 -160.20 16.09
N VAL A 271 50.65 -160.58 16.57
CA VAL A 271 50.37 -161.85 17.25
C VAL A 271 50.02 -162.98 16.26
N ALA A 272 49.68 -162.64 15.01
CA ALA A 272 49.38 -163.58 13.94
C ALA A 272 50.61 -164.03 13.11
N ASN A 273 51.83 -163.74 13.57
CA ASN A 273 53.11 -164.10 12.95
C ASN A 273 53.96 -164.92 13.93
#